data_AF-A0A3P7MPK6-F1
#
_entry.id   AF-A0A3P7MPK6-F1
#
_cell.length_a   1.000
_cell.length_b   1.000
_cell.length_c   1.000
_cell.angle_alpha   90.00
_cell.angle_beta   90.00
_cell.angle_gamma   90.00
#
_symmetry.space_group_name_H-M   'P 1'
#
loop_
_entity.id
_entity.type
_entity.pdbx_description
1 polymer ?
#
loop_
_entity_poly.entity_id
_entity_poly.type
_entity_poly.pdbx_seq_one_letter_code
_entity_poly.pdbx_strand_id
1 'polypeptide(L)'
;DDIAWMKFGSDGRLYGINPEAGFFGVAPGTSNKTNPMAMASFQRNSIFTNVAETADGEYFWEGLEKEIKNPKVEIINWLGKKWHIGDEGQAAHANSRFACPASQCPIIHPKWEEPGGVPIEAFIFGGRRPEGVPLVFESFSWQHGIFIGACLKSEATAAAEFKGKVVMHDPMAMRPFMGYNFGKYLQHWLNLNNGIHKVPKIFHVNWFRRDTNGNFLWPGFGENIRVLDWIIRRLDGDESIGRKSAIGIIPNENSLNL
;
A
#
# COMPACT_ATOMS: atom_id res chain seq x y z
N ASP A 1 0.42 -7.78 5.19
CA ASP A 1 0.55 -6.62 4.26
C ASP A 1 -0.82 -6.08 3.88
N ASP A 2 -1.90 -6.73 4.32
CA ASP A 2 -3.28 -6.34 4.01
C ASP A 2 -4.09 -6.05 5.29
N ILE A 3 -4.06 -6.96 6.27
CA ILE A 3 -4.93 -6.88 7.46
C ILE A 3 -4.15 -6.55 8.74
N ALA A 4 -4.74 -5.70 9.59
CA ALA A 4 -4.28 -5.43 10.95
C ALA A 4 -5.42 -5.58 11.96
N TRP A 5 -5.21 -6.38 13.01
CA TRP A 5 -6.08 -6.38 14.19
C TRP A 5 -5.41 -5.60 15.30
N MET A 6 -6.11 -4.62 15.86
CA MET A 6 -5.53 -3.65 16.77
C MET A 6 -6.32 -3.52 18.06
N LYS A 7 -5.61 -3.33 19.16
CA LYS A 7 -6.19 -3.15 20.49
C LYS A 7 -5.29 -2.29 21.37
N PHE A 8 -5.90 -1.39 22.14
CA PHE A 8 -5.17 -0.64 23.17
C PHE A 8 -4.76 -1.55 24.32
N GLY A 9 -3.48 -1.48 24.69
CA GLY A 9 -2.92 -2.13 25.86
C GLY A 9 -3.23 -1.37 27.15
N SER A 10 -2.90 -2.00 28.28
CA SER A 10 -3.03 -1.40 29.62
C SER A 10 -2.17 -0.17 29.86
N ASP A 11 -1.11 0.00 29.07
CA ASP A 11 -0.21 1.16 29.10
C ASP A 11 -0.71 2.34 28.25
N GLY A 12 -1.89 2.17 27.63
CA GLY A 12 -2.53 3.13 26.76
C GLY A 12 -2.02 3.13 25.31
N ARG A 13 -0.99 2.34 24.94
CA ARG A 13 -0.51 2.30 23.55
C ARG A 13 -1.41 1.39 22.70
N LEU A 14 -1.52 1.70 21.40
CA LEU A 14 -2.19 0.83 20.45
C LEU A 14 -1.22 -0.26 19.97
N TYR A 15 -1.63 -1.52 20.05
CA TYR A 15 -0.86 -2.65 19.54
C TYR A 15 -1.58 -3.29 18.36
N GLY A 16 -0.84 -3.71 17.34
CA GLY A 16 -1.35 -4.38 16.16
C GLY A 16 -0.70 -5.75 15.94
N ILE A 17 -1.51 -6.73 15.54
CA ILE A 17 -1.05 -8.02 15.00
C ILE A 17 -1.44 -8.13 13.52
N ASN A 18 -0.68 -8.92 12.77
CA ASN A 18 -1.10 -9.43 11.48
C ASN A 18 -1.83 -10.78 11.71
N PRO A 19 -3.13 -10.91 11.39
CA PRO A 19 -3.83 -12.18 11.54
C PRO A 19 -3.52 -13.19 10.41
N GLU A 20 -2.76 -12.80 9.39
CA GLU A 20 -2.47 -13.60 8.20
C GLU A 20 -1.11 -14.31 8.27
N ALA A 21 -1.00 -15.49 7.65
CA ALA A 21 0.22 -16.30 7.61
C ALA A 21 1.01 -16.18 6.29
N GLY A 22 0.52 -15.37 5.35
CA GLY A 22 1.05 -15.28 3.99
C GLY A 22 0.74 -13.95 3.33
N PHE A 23 1.24 -13.81 2.11
CA PHE A 23 0.92 -12.69 1.24
C PHE A 23 0.09 -13.18 0.07
N PHE A 24 -0.97 -12.44 -0.27
CA PHE A 24 -1.75 -12.65 -1.48
C PHE A 24 -1.58 -11.44 -2.41
N GLY A 25 -0.37 -11.23 -2.89
CA GLY A 25 0.02 -10.01 -3.59
C GLY A 25 -0.37 -9.99 -5.07
N VAL A 26 -0.66 -8.79 -5.59
CA VAL A 26 -0.88 -8.56 -7.03
C VAL A 26 0.45 -8.78 -7.77
N ALA A 27 0.44 -9.66 -8.77
CA ALA A 27 1.64 -9.98 -9.53
C ALA A 27 2.04 -8.85 -10.51
N PRO A 28 1.17 -8.34 -11.41
CA PRO A 28 1.55 -7.35 -12.41
C PRO A 28 2.15 -6.09 -11.80
N GLY A 29 3.28 -5.65 -12.35
CA GLY A 29 4.08 -4.54 -11.83
C GLY A 29 5.06 -4.90 -10.71
N THR A 30 5.02 -6.11 -10.15
CA THR A 30 6.04 -6.62 -9.23
C THR A 30 7.31 -7.00 -10.00
N SER A 31 8.45 -6.47 -9.61
CA SER A 31 9.74 -6.67 -10.25
C SER A 31 10.87 -6.42 -9.25
N ASN A 32 12.11 -6.75 -9.57
CA ASN A 32 13.29 -6.41 -8.76
C ASN A 32 13.47 -4.89 -8.61
N LYS A 33 12.93 -4.09 -9.54
CA LYS A 33 12.92 -2.63 -9.43
C LYS A 33 11.86 -2.13 -8.44
N THR A 34 10.67 -2.72 -8.45
CA THR A 34 9.51 -2.19 -7.69
C THR A 34 9.38 -2.83 -6.31
N ASN A 35 9.63 -4.14 -6.20
CA ASN A 35 9.55 -4.90 -4.96
C ASN A 35 10.44 -6.16 -5.00
N PRO A 36 11.77 -6.01 -4.84
CA PRO A 36 12.70 -7.15 -4.80
C PRO A 36 12.44 -8.11 -3.64
N MET A 37 11.80 -7.64 -2.56
CA MET A 37 11.46 -8.49 -1.42
C MET A 37 10.33 -9.45 -1.75
N ALA A 38 9.29 -8.99 -2.46
CA ALA A 38 8.27 -9.89 -3.00
C ALA A 38 8.88 -10.89 -3.98
N MET A 39 9.73 -10.41 -4.92
CA MET A 39 10.45 -11.28 -5.87
C MET A 39 11.16 -12.42 -5.14
N ALA A 40 11.93 -12.12 -4.09
CA ALA A 40 12.61 -13.13 -3.28
C ALA A 40 11.66 -14.04 -2.49
N SER A 41 10.55 -13.49 -1.98
CA SER A 41 9.61 -14.20 -1.10
C SER A 41 8.90 -15.36 -1.81
N PHE A 42 8.53 -15.19 -3.07
CA PHE A 42 7.70 -16.16 -3.77
C PHE A 42 8.49 -17.20 -4.60
N GLN A 43 9.83 -17.21 -4.56
CA GLN A 43 10.65 -18.12 -5.38
C GLN A 43 10.50 -19.61 -5.04
N ARG A 44 9.87 -19.95 -3.91
CA ARG A 44 9.62 -21.34 -3.48
C ARG A 44 8.30 -21.42 -2.71
N ASN A 45 7.69 -22.61 -2.67
CA ASN A 45 6.46 -22.86 -1.89
C ASN A 45 5.32 -21.87 -2.16
N SER A 46 5.21 -21.38 -3.40
CA SER A 46 4.23 -20.38 -3.79
C SER A 46 3.28 -20.91 -4.83
N ILE A 47 2.07 -20.36 -4.83
CA ILE A 47 1.06 -20.63 -5.84
C ILE A 47 0.85 -19.34 -6.63
N PHE A 48 0.92 -19.41 -7.95
CA PHE A 48 0.55 -18.31 -8.84
C PHE A 48 -0.80 -18.59 -9.48
N THR A 49 -1.62 -17.56 -9.61
CA THR A 49 -2.97 -17.66 -10.18
C THR A 49 -3.14 -16.62 -11.29
N ASN A 50 -3.50 -17.08 -12.48
CA ASN A 50 -3.74 -16.27 -13.69
C ASN A 50 -2.52 -15.44 -14.16
N VAL A 51 -1.31 -15.90 -13.88
CA VAL A 51 -0.08 -15.38 -14.50
C VAL A 51 0.20 -16.11 -15.81
N ALA A 52 1.15 -15.62 -16.60
CA ALA A 52 1.67 -16.35 -17.75
C ALA A 52 2.78 -17.31 -17.35
N GLU A 53 3.02 -18.33 -18.16
CA GLU A 53 4.07 -19.33 -18.02
C GLU A 53 4.98 -19.29 -19.25
N THR A 54 6.29 -19.27 -19.04
CA THR A 54 7.29 -19.34 -20.10
C THR A 54 7.63 -20.80 -20.41
N ALA A 55 8.08 -21.11 -21.63
CA ALA A 55 8.40 -22.48 -22.04
C ALA A 55 9.57 -23.13 -21.25
N ASP A 56 10.38 -22.34 -20.54
CA ASP A 56 11.41 -22.80 -19.60
C ASP A 56 10.90 -23.01 -18.16
N GLY A 57 9.58 -22.87 -17.94
CA GLY A 57 8.93 -23.13 -16.65
C GLY A 57 9.04 -21.99 -15.64
N GLU A 58 9.34 -20.77 -16.09
CA GLU A 58 9.28 -19.55 -15.28
C GLU A 58 7.91 -18.86 -15.42
N TYR A 59 7.64 -17.88 -14.56
CA TYR A 59 6.43 -17.06 -14.61
C TYR A 59 6.64 -15.77 -15.43
N PHE A 60 5.57 -15.20 -15.94
CA PHE A 60 5.61 -13.88 -16.58
C PHE A 60 4.34 -13.05 -16.29
N TRP A 61 4.53 -11.73 -16.21
CA TRP A 61 3.47 -10.71 -16.17
C TRP A 61 4.03 -9.36 -16.63
N GLU A 62 3.13 -8.42 -16.93
CA GLU A 62 3.49 -7.07 -17.36
C GLU A 62 4.36 -6.36 -16.30
N GLY A 63 5.53 -5.86 -16.73
CA GLY A 63 6.54 -5.25 -15.88
C GLY A 63 7.82 -6.09 -15.69
N LEU A 64 7.84 -7.34 -16.16
CA LEU A 64 9.01 -8.22 -16.13
C LEU A 64 9.80 -8.25 -17.45
N GLU A 65 9.48 -7.39 -18.42
CA GLU A 65 10.09 -7.41 -19.76
C GLU A 65 11.63 -7.20 -19.71
N LYS A 66 12.13 -6.55 -18.65
CA LYS A 66 13.56 -6.33 -18.43
C LYS A 66 14.24 -7.43 -17.59
N GLU A 67 13.47 -8.36 -17.05
CA GLU A 67 13.96 -9.44 -16.18
C GLU A 67 14.06 -10.78 -16.90
N ILE A 68 13.32 -10.94 -18.00
CA ILE A 68 13.37 -12.15 -18.81
C ILE A 68 14.73 -12.30 -19.49
N LYS A 69 15.37 -13.46 -19.32
CA LYS A 69 16.71 -13.74 -19.88
C LYS A 69 16.68 -13.85 -21.41
N ASN A 70 15.62 -14.46 -21.95
CA ASN A 70 15.39 -14.62 -23.38
C ASN A 70 14.08 -13.92 -23.78
N PRO A 71 14.12 -12.71 -24.36
CA PRO A 71 12.91 -12.01 -24.80
C PRO A 71 12.10 -12.71 -25.89
N LYS A 72 12.66 -13.77 -26.52
CA LYS A 72 12.01 -14.57 -27.55
C LYS A 72 11.51 -15.92 -27.03
N VAL A 73 11.53 -16.16 -25.72
CA VAL A 73 10.96 -17.39 -25.14
C VAL A 73 9.47 -17.46 -25.49
N GLU A 74 8.98 -18.65 -25.82
CA GLU A 74 7.54 -18.85 -25.99
C GLU A 74 6.84 -18.67 -24.64
N ILE A 75 5.71 -17.96 -24.63
CA ILE A 75 4.90 -17.71 -23.43
C ILE A 75 3.49 -18.22 -23.67
N ILE A 76 2.91 -18.88 -22.68
CA ILE A 76 1.49 -19.19 -22.60
C ILE A 76 0.86 -18.19 -21.65
N ASN A 77 -0.09 -17.38 -22.17
CA ASN A 77 -0.80 -16.42 -21.34
C ASN A 77 -1.79 -17.10 -20.38
N TRP A 78 -2.34 -16.32 -19.46
CA TRP A 78 -3.30 -16.79 -18.45
C TRP A 78 -4.60 -17.42 -19.00
N LEU A 79 -4.87 -17.27 -20.30
CA LEU A 79 -6.00 -17.90 -21.01
C LEU A 79 -5.61 -19.22 -21.72
N GLY A 80 -4.37 -19.69 -21.54
CA GLY A 80 -3.87 -20.90 -22.18
C GLY A 80 -3.52 -20.72 -23.66
N LYS A 81 -3.28 -19.49 -24.12
CA LYS A 81 -2.94 -19.18 -25.53
C LYS A 81 -1.49 -18.77 -25.67
N LYS A 82 -0.87 -19.11 -26.81
CA LYS A 82 0.45 -18.59 -27.18
C LYS A 82 0.45 -17.06 -27.19
N TRP A 83 1.51 -16.48 -26.65
CA TRP A 83 1.72 -15.04 -26.52
C TRP A 83 3.21 -14.74 -26.58
N HIS A 84 3.57 -13.56 -27.08
CA HIS A 84 4.92 -13.02 -27.06
C HIS A 84 4.92 -11.57 -26.60
N ILE A 85 6.08 -11.11 -26.12
CA ILE A 85 6.24 -9.72 -25.70
C ILE A 85 5.96 -8.78 -26.89
N GLY A 86 4.94 -7.94 -26.71
CA GLY A 86 4.48 -7.00 -27.74
C GLY A 86 3.20 -7.43 -28.47
N ASP A 87 2.73 -8.67 -28.28
CA ASP A 87 1.44 -9.12 -28.80
C ASP A 87 0.28 -8.33 -28.17
N GLU A 88 -0.84 -8.23 -28.89
CA GLU A 88 -2.05 -7.61 -28.36
C GLU A 88 -2.61 -8.36 -27.13
N GLY A 89 -3.14 -7.60 -26.18
CA GLY A 89 -3.65 -8.14 -24.91
C GLY A 89 -2.58 -8.25 -23.83
N GLN A 90 -2.94 -8.92 -22.72
CA GLN A 90 -2.05 -9.11 -21.57
C GLN A 90 -1.65 -10.58 -21.44
N ALA A 91 -0.41 -10.83 -21.06
CA ALA A 91 0.11 -12.14 -20.72
C ALA A 91 -0.51 -12.64 -19.40
N ALA A 92 -0.60 -11.78 -18.39
CA ALA A 92 -1.22 -12.08 -17.11
C ALA A 92 -2.52 -11.29 -16.92
N HIS A 93 -3.45 -11.83 -16.12
CA HIS A 93 -4.62 -11.05 -15.73
C HIS A 93 -4.19 -9.83 -14.88
N ALA A 94 -4.81 -8.66 -15.05
CA ALA A 94 -4.44 -7.44 -14.32
C ALA A 94 -4.56 -7.54 -12.78
N ASN A 95 -5.34 -8.51 -12.29
CA ASN A 95 -5.46 -8.88 -10.87
C ASN A 95 -4.96 -10.31 -10.60
N SER A 96 -4.04 -10.82 -11.42
CA SER A 96 -3.34 -12.08 -11.13
C SER A 96 -2.50 -11.95 -9.86
N ARG A 97 -2.26 -13.08 -9.20
CA ARG A 97 -1.78 -13.11 -7.81
C ARG A 97 -0.66 -14.11 -7.64
N PHE A 98 0.22 -13.81 -6.68
CA PHE A 98 1.05 -14.79 -6.01
C PHE A 98 0.51 -14.99 -4.59
N ALA A 99 0.49 -16.24 -4.14
CA ALA A 99 0.22 -16.64 -2.77
C ALA A 99 1.50 -17.29 -2.22
N CYS A 100 2.15 -16.66 -1.24
CA CYS A 100 3.38 -17.18 -0.66
C CYS A 100 3.41 -17.05 0.88
N PRO A 101 4.13 -17.94 1.60
CA PRO A 101 4.24 -17.86 3.06
C PRO A 101 5.00 -16.61 3.52
N ALA A 102 4.48 -15.94 4.54
CA ALA A 102 5.05 -14.67 5.02
C ALA A 102 6.46 -14.85 5.60
N SER A 103 6.70 -16.02 6.21
CA SER A 103 8.01 -16.43 6.76
C SER A 103 9.14 -16.51 5.73
N GLN A 104 8.83 -16.49 4.43
CA GLN A 104 9.84 -16.47 3.36
C GLN A 104 10.30 -15.07 2.98
N CYS A 105 9.65 -14.01 3.49
CA CYS A 105 10.08 -12.64 3.20
C CYS A 105 11.44 -12.36 3.86
N PRO A 106 12.47 -11.95 3.09
CA PRO A 106 13.80 -11.71 3.64
C PRO A 106 13.87 -10.62 4.72
N ILE A 107 12.86 -9.75 4.76
CA ILE A 107 12.74 -8.64 5.71
C ILE A 107 11.52 -8.79 6.63
N ILE A 108 10.99 -10.01 6.81
CA ILE A 108 9.90 -10.25 7.75
C ILE A 108 10.33 -9.77 9.15
N HIS A 109 9.49 -8.98 9.80
CA HIS A 109 9.83 -8.43 11.11
C HIS A 109 9.97 -9.57 12.13
N PRO A 110 10.98 -9.59 13.01
CA PRO A 110 11.18 -10.70 13.96
C PRO A 110 10.01 -10.91 14.94
N LYS A 111 9.18 -9.87 15.12
CA LYS A 111 7.96 -9.90 15.95
C LYS A 111 6.66 -10.01 15.15
N TRP A 112 6.70 -10.46 13.89
CA TRP A 112 5.49 -10.52 13.05
C TRP A 112 4.41 -11.47 13.58
N GLU A 113 4.81 -12.49 14.35
CA GLU A 113 3.94 -13.46 15.05
C GLU A 113 3.85 -13.19 16.56
N GLU A 114 4.33 -12.04 17.05
CA GLU A 114 4.29 -11.72 18.49
C GLU A 114 2.83 -11.63 18.96
N PRO A 115 2.37 -12.46 19.92
CA PRO A 115 0.98 -12.49 20.35
C PRO A 115 0.51 -11.15 20.95
N GLY A 116 1.42 -10.41 21.60
CA GLY A 116 1.15 -9.07 22.13
C GLY A 116 1.09 -7.98 21.05
N GLY A 117 1.47 -8.29 19.81
CA GLY A 117 1.58 -7.35 18.72
C GLY A 117 2.73 -6.36 18.85
N VAL A 118 2.79 -5.45 17.88
CA VAL A 118 3.77 -4.36 17.83
C VAL A 118 3.07 -3.02 18.09
N PRO A 119 3.73 -2.07 18.77
CA PRO A 119 3.14 -0.77 19.02
C PRO A 119 2.97 0.00 17.70
N ILE A 120 1.79 0.60 17.52
CA ILE A 120 1.45 1.44 16.36
C ILE A 120 1.58 2.89 16.78
N GLU A 121 2.44 3.65 16.10
CA GLU A 121 2.68 5.08 16.40
C GLU A 121 2.12 6.02 15.33
N ALA A 122 1.90 5.50 14.12
CA ALA A 122 1.28 6.24 13.03
C ALA A 122 0.26 5.41 12.24
N PHE A 123 -0.80 6.08 11.77
CA PHE A 123 -1.62 5.63 10.66
C PHE A 123 -1.30 6.45 9.42
N ILE A 124 -1.26 5.79 8.27
CA ILE A 124 -1.04 6.44 6.98
C ILE A 124 -2.20 6.07 6.06
N PHE A 125 -3.05 7.05 5.73
CA PHE A 125 -4.05 6.91 4.69
C PHE A 125 -3.47 7.30 3.33
N GLY A 126 -4.00 6.75 2.25
CA GLY A 126 -3.56 7.12 0.92
C GLY A 126 -4.40 6.46 -0.16
N GLY A 127 -4.36 7.05 -1.35
CA GLY A 127 -5.12 6.59 -2.50
C GLY A 127 -4.55 7.16 -3.80
N ARG A 128 -4.97 6.61 -4.94
CA ARG A 128 -4.53 7.08 -6.25
C ARG A 128 -5.22 8.40 -6.59
N ARG A 129 -4.50 9.52 -6.50
CA ARG A 129 -5.02 10.86 -6.79
C ARG A 129 -4.11 11.58 -7.80
N PRO A 130 -4.53 11.73 -9.08
CA PRO A 130 -3.68 12.33 -10.10
C PRO A 130 -3.44 13.83 -9.86
N GLU A 131 -4.35 14.51 -9.16
CA GLU A 131 -4.29 15.95 -8.94
C GLU A 131 -4.71 16.36 -7.51
N GLY A 132 -4.23 17.53 -7.08
CA GLY A 132 -4.70 18.29 -5.91
C GLY A 132 -4.09 17.84 -4.59
N VAL A 133 -4.04 16.52 -4.32
CA VAL A 133 -3.55 15.99 -3.04
C VAL A 133 -2.02 15.96 -3.02
N PRO A 134 -1.35 16.55 -2.01
CA PRO A 134 0.11 16.59 -1.93
C PRO A 134 0.71 15.23 -1.58
N LEU A 135 2.04 15.12 -1.70
CA LEU A 135 2.78 13.88 -1.45
C LEU A 135 2.55 13.33 -0.03
N VAL A 136 2.58 14.19 0.99
CA VAL A 136 2.34 13.82 2.38
C VAL A 136 1.82 15.02 3.17
N PHE A 137 0.94 14.76 4.15
CA PHE A 137 0.58 15.70 5.21
C PHE A 137 0.19 14.96 6.50
N GLU A 138 0.45 15.58 7.65
CA GLU A 138 0.03 15.16 8.99
C GLU A 138 -1.30 15.84 9.34
N SER A 139 -2.23 15.10 9.95
CA SER A 139 -3.49 15.65 10.49
C SER A 139 -3.26 16.56 11.70
N PHE A 140 -4.23 17.40 12.04
CA PHE A 140 -4.12 18.34 13.17
C PHE A 140 -4.46 17.72 14.52
N SER A 141 -5.28 16.68 14.49
CA SER A 141 -5.81 16.00 15.67
C SER A 141 -6.35 14.64 15.24
N TRP A 142 -6.64 13.78 16.22
CA TRP A 142 -7.28 12.49 15.98
C TRP A 142 -8.58 12.65 15.18
N GLN A 143 -9.46 13.57 15.59
CA GLN A 143 -10.74 13.81 14.92
C GLN A 143 -10.54 14.28 13.47
N HIS A 144 -9.56 15.16 13.23
CA HIS A 144 -9.20 15.56 11.87
C HIS A 144 -8.68 14.37 11.04
N GLY A 145 -7.84 13.51 11.63
CA GLY A 145 -7.34 12.32 10.97
C GLY A 145 -8.43 11.29 10.62
N ILE A 146 -9.41 11.08 11.51
CA ILE A 146 -10.57 10.22 11.21
C ILE A 146 -11.42 10.83 10.09
N PHE A 147 -11.61 12.15 10.07
CA PHE A 147 -12.26 12.83 8.96
C PHE A 147 -11.49 12.64 7.63
N ILE A 148 -10.16 12.78 7.64
CA ILE A 148 -9.32 12.53 6.46
C ILE A 148 -9.51 11.10 5.95
N GLY A 149 -9.47 10.10 6.84
CA GLY A 149 -9.73 8.70 6.49
C GLY A 149 -11.15 8.50 5.91
N ALA A 150 -12.17 9.16 6.48
CA ALA A 150 -13.55 9.07 6.00
C ALA A 150 -13.74 9.70 4.61
N CYS A 151 -12.94 10.72 4.28
CA CYS A 151 -12.97 11.42 3.00
C CYS A 151 -12.03 10.80 1.95
N LEU A 152 -11.40 9.66 2.25
CA LEU A 152 -10.44 9.02 1.35
C LEU A 152 -11.09 8.72 -0.02
N LYS A 153 -10.33 9.04 -1.08
CA LYS A 153 -10.70 8.79 -2.47
C LYS A 153 -9.53 8.18 -3.23
N SER A 154 -9.82 7.28 -4.16
CA SER A 154 -8.83 6.67 -5.04
C SER A 154 -9.42 6.42 -6.43
N GLU A 155 -8.60 6.52 -7.48
CA GLU A 155 -8.93 5.92 -8.77
C GLU A 155 -9.21 4.42 -8.61
N ALA A 156 -10.22 3.92 -9.34
CA ALA A 156 -10.55 2.49 -9.37
C ALA A 156 -9.36 1.61 -9.81
N THR A 157 -9.29 0.41 -9.26
CA THR A 157 -8.29 -0.61 -9.59
C THR A 157 -8.98 -1.87 -10.10
N ALA A 158 -8.22 -2.75 -10.76
CA ALA A 158 -8.70 -4.04 -11.25
C ALA A 158 -8.98 -5.08 -10.15
N ALA A 159 -8.88 -4.71 -8.87
CA ALA A 159 -9.14 -5.61 -7.75
C ALA A 159 -10.62 -5.99 -7.60
N ALA A 160 -11.53 -5.19 -8.18
CA ALA A 160 -12.98 -5.39 -8.16
C ALA A 160 -13.58 -5.15 -9.56
N GLU A 161 -14.90 -5.15 -9.67
CA GLU A 161 -15.66 -5.05 -10.93
C GLU A 161 -15.63 -3.66 -11.59
N PHE A 162 -15.08 -2.64 -10.91
CA PHE A 162 -15.07 -1.27 -11.39
C PHE A 162 -14.09 -1.09 -12.56
N LYS A 163 -14.60 -0.58 -13.69
CA LYS A 163 -13.81 -0.28 -14.90
C LYS A 163 -13.50 1.22 -15.00
N GLY A 164 -12.30 1.53 -15.49
CA GLY A 164 -11.87 2.89 -15.83
C GLY A 164 -11.18 3.65 -14.69
N LYS A 165 -10.62 4.83 -15.01
CA LYS A 165 -9.89 5.70 -14.06
C LYS A 165 -10.83 6.68 -13.35
N VAL A 166 -11.94 6.19 -12.80
CA VAL A 166 -12.89 7.03 -12.06
C VAL A 166 -12.44 7.13 -10.61
N VAL A 167 -12.37 8.36 -10.09
CA VAL A 167 -12.09 8.60 -8.66
C VAL A 167 -13.34 8.28 -7.85
N MET A 168 -13.21 7.32 -6.94
CA MET A 168 -14.29 6.89 -6.06
C MET A 168 -13.96 7.21 -4.61
N HIS A 169 -14.99 7.38 -3.78
CA HIS A 169 -14.83 7.30 -2.33
C HIS A 169 -14.45 5.88 -1.92
N ASP A 170 -13.51 5.78 -1.00
CA ASP A 170 -13.08 4.54 -0.35
C ASP A 170 -12.68 4.82 1.10
N PRO A 171 -13.65 5.17 1.97
CA PRO A 171 -13.37 5.58 3.34
C PRO A 171 -12.56 4.52 4.09
N MET A 172 -11.45 4.95 4.71
CA MET A 172 -10.51 4.09 5.44
C MET A 172 -9.95 2.90 4.64
N ALA A 173 -10.05 2.92 3.30
CA ALA A 173 -9.79 1.76 2.44
C ALA A 173 -10.67 0.53 2.78
N MET A 174 -11.84 0.76 3.37
CA MET A 174 -12.71 -0.27 3.92
C MET A 174 -14.05 -0.35 3.20
N ARG A 175 -14.28 0.40 2.11
CA ARG A 175 -15.57 0.42 1.40
C ARG A 175 -16.13 -0.97 1.09
N PRO A 176 -15.37 -1.92 0.53
CA PRO A 176 -15.90 -3.25 0.21
C PRO A 176 -15.88 -4.22 1.42
N PHE A 177 -15.39 -3.78 2.58
CA PHE A 177 -15.09 -4.65 3.73
C PHE A 177 -15.87 -4.28 5.00
N MET A 178 -16.82 -3.36 4.90
CA MET A 178 -17.62 -2.93 6.06
C MET A 178 -18.49 -4.08 6.59
N GLY A 179 -18.17 -4.57 7.78
CA GLY A 179 -18.96 -5.60 8.47
C GLY A 179 -20.22 -5.06 9.19
N TYR A 180 -20.37 -3.74 9.29
CA TYR A 180 -21.53 -3.08 9.91
C TYR A 180 -21.69 -1.64 9.41
N ASN A 181 -22.68 -0.90 9.94
CA ASN A 181 -22.98 0.47 9.51
C ASN A 181 -21.76 1.40 9.62
N PHE A 182 -21.42 2.06 8.50
CA PHE A 182 -20.24 2.93 8.41
C PHE A 182 -20.27 4.13 9.37
N GLY A 183 -21.43 4.75 9.60
CA GLY A 183 -21.54 5.86 10.57
C GLY A 183 -21.20 5.41 12.00
N LYS A 184 -21.65 4.21 12.38
CA LYS A 184 -21.26 3.59 13.67
C LYS A 184 -19.77 3.23 13.69
N TYR A 185 -19.20 2.82 12.56
CA TYR A 185 -17.77 2.55 12.43
C TYR A 185 -16.93 3.82 12.65
N LEU A 186 -17.33 4.94 12.05
CA LEU A 186 -16.67 6.23 12.30
C LEU A 186 -16.80 6.65 13.76
N GLN A 187 -17.99 6.49 14.36
CA GLN A 187 -18.18 6.79 15.77
C GLN A 187 -17.30 5.92 16.67
N HIS A 188 -17.10 4.64 16.31
CA HIS A 188 -16.18 3.77 17.02
C HIS A 188 -14.75 4.34 17.01
N TRP A 189 -14.23 4.74 15.85
CA TRP A 189 -12.91 5.38 15.74
C TRP A 189 -12.79 6.68 16.54
N LEU A 190 -13.80 7.55 16.50
CA LEU A 190 -13.82 8.78 17.28
C LEU A 190 -13.77 8.49 18.79
N ASN A 191 -14.51 7.47 19.23
CA ASN A 191 -14.54 7.05 20.62
C ASN A 191 -13.22 6.46 21.11
N LEU A 192 -12.30 6.04 20.24
CA LEU A 192 -11.01 5.48 20.66
C LEU A 192 -10.10 6.50 21.36
N ASN A 193 -10.28 7.80 21.10
CA ASN A 193 -9.52 8.85 21.79
C ASN A 193 -10.16 9.16 23.15
N ASN A 194 -9.92 8.30 24.14
CA ASN A 194 -10.47 8.45 25.49
C ASN A 194 -9.49 7.97 26.58
N GLY A 195 -9.68 8.49 27.80
CA GLY A 195 -9.00 8.01 28.99
C GLY A 195 -7.47 8.00 28.87
N ILE A 196 -6.88 6.82 29.02
CA ILE A 196 -5.42 6.62 29.00
C ILE A 196 -4.86 6.40 27.58
N HIS A 197 -5.70 6.33 26.55
CA HIS A 197 -5.28 5.94 25.21
C HIS A 197 -4.34 6.99 24.59
N LYS A 198 -3.19 6.53 24.13
CA LYS A 198 -2.20 7.27 23.35
C LYS A 198 -2.46 6.96 21.89
N VAL A 199 -3.38 7.73 21.28
CA VAL A 199 -3.77 7.52 19.89
C VAL A 199 -2.60 7.80 18.93
N PRO A 200 -2.39 6.97 17.89
CA PRO A 200 -1.34 7.20 16.89
C PRO A 200 -1.54 8.52 16.13
N LYS A 201 -0.45 9.12 15.65
CA LYS A 201 -0.55 10.24 14.70
C LYS A 201 -1.13 9.76 13.38
N ILE A 202 -1.93 10.60 12.71
CA ILE A 202 -2.53 10.25 11.42
C ILE A 202 -1.91 11.11 10.33
N PHE A 203 -1.45 10.45 9.27
CA PHE A 203 -0.91 11.05 8.06
C PHE A 203 -1.73 10.64 6.84
N HIS A 204 -1.61 11.40 5.77
CA HIS A 204 -2.12 11.04 4.46
C HIS A 204 -1.04 11.25 3.40
N VAL A 205 -0.91 10.28 2.49
CA VAL A 205 0.08 10.29 1.40
C VAL A 205 -0.58 10.18 0.02
N ASN A 206 0.13 10.64 -1.01
CA ASN A 206 -0.25 10.45 -2.40
C ASN A 206 0.98 10.23 -3.29
N TRP A 207 1.24 8.97 -3.63
CA TRP A 207 2.32 8.57 -4.53
C TRP A 207 2.00 8.81 -6.02
N PHE A 208 0.76 9.12 -6.35
CA PHE A 208 0.21 8.96 -7.69
C PHE A 208 -0.15 10.28 -8.36
N ARG A 209 0.32 11.41 -7.82
CA ARG A 209 0.13 12.72 -8.44
C ARG A 209 0.85 12.77 -9.78
N ARG A 210 0.23 13.38 -10.77
CA ARG A 210 0.74 13.49 -12.14
C ARG A 210 1.05 14.93 -12.52
N ASP A 211 2.00 15.10 -13.43
CA ASP A 211 2.25 16.37 -14.14
C ASP A 211 1.22 16.58 -15.28
N THR A 212 1.35 17.70 -15.99
CA THR A 212 0.49 18.04 -17.13
C THR A 212 0.64 17.07 -18.32
N ASN A 213 1.74 16.33 -18.39
CA ASN A 213 2.02 15.32 -19.41
C ASN A 213 1.53 13.92 -19.01
N GLY A 214 0.97 13.78 -17.81
CA GLY A 214 0.49 12.52 -17.26
C GLY A 214 1.59 11.65 -16.63
N ASN A 215 2.83 12.14 -16.47
CA ASN A 215 3.88 11.41 -15.76
C ASN A 215 3.70 11.53 -14.25
N PHE A 216 4.13 10.51 -13.50
CA PHE A 216 4.15 10.61 -12.04
C PHE A 216 5.17 11.65 -11.58
N LEU A 217 4.76 12.55 -10.69
CA LEU A 217 5.63 13.56 -10.08
C LEU A 217 6.60 12.96 -9.05
N TRP A 218 6.25 11.79 -8.50
CA TRP A 218 7.02 11.11 -7.47
C TRP A 218 7.47 9.73 -7.98
N PRO A 219 8.75 9.36 -7.85
CA PRO A 219 9.27 8.08 -8.33
C PRO A 219 8.68 6.86 -7.61
N GLY A 220 8.22 7.02 -6.36
CA GLY A 220 7.55 5.96 -5.62
C GLY A 220 8.48 4.83 -5.15
N PHE A 221 7.88 3.68 -4.82
CA PHE A 221 8.58 2.46 -4.42
C PHE A 221 9.60 2.71 -3.30
N GLY A 222 10.87 2.35 -3.50
CA GLY A 222 11.94 2.56 -2.51
C GLY A 222 12.12 4.01 -2.10
N GLU A 223 11.86 4.98 -2.99
CA GLU A 223 12.01 6.40 -2.70
C GLU A 223 10.99 6.89 -1.67
N ASN A 224 9.88 6.17 -1.46
CA ASN A 224 8.90 6.47 -0.41
C ASN A 224 9.52 6.47 0.99
N ILE A 225 10.69 5.84 1.18
CA ILE A 225 11.44 5.91 2.43
C ILE A 225 11.73 7.35 2.87
N ARG A 226 11.89 8.29 1.92
CA ARG A 226 12.12 9.73 2.21
C ARG A 226 10.91 10.38 2.87
N VAL A 227 9.71 9.91 2.55
CA VAL A 227 8.48 10.37 3.19
C VAL A 227 8.29 9.69 4.54
N LEU A 228 8.65 8.40 4.66
CA LEU A 228 8.63 7.71 5.94
C LEU A 228 9.65 8.31 6.92
N ASP A 229 10.84 8.70 6.46
CA ASP A 229 11.83 9.45 7.26
C ASP A 229 11.22 10.75 7.83
N TRP A 230 10.54 11.54 7.00
CA TRP A 230 9.84 12.72 7.47
C TRP A 230 8.77 12.37 8.52
N ILE A 231 7.95 11.34 8.29
CA ILE A 231 6.95 10.87 9.25
C ILE A 231 7.60 10.46 10.58
N ILE A 232 8.70 9.73 10.56
CA ILE A 232 9.43 9.29 11.76
C ILE A 232 9.94 10.50 12.54
N ARG A 233 10.58 11.47 11.87
CA ARG A 233 11.02 12.72 12.52
C ARG A 233 9.86 13.51 13.14
N ARG A 234 8.67 13.49 12.51
CA ARG A 234 7.44 14.09 13.08
C ARG A 234 6.91 13.32 14.31
N LEU A 235 7.14 12.01 14.38
CA LEU A 235 6.83 11.19 15.55
C LEU A 235 7.82 11.45 16.69
N ASP A 236 9.10 11.62 16.37
CA ASP A 236 10.17 11.98 17.33
C ASP A 236 10.06 13.41 17.88
N GLY A 237 9.10 14.20 17.39
CA GLY A 237 8.79 15.53 17.91
C GLY A 237 9.53 16.68 17.24
N ASP A 238 10.16 16.47 16.07
CA ASP A 238 10.75 17.56 15.28
C ASP A 238 9.63 18.43 14.68
N GLU A 239 9.18 19.43 15.44
CA GLU A 239 8.13 20.34 15.00
C GLU A 239 8.58 21.24 13.84
N SER A 240 9.89 21.46 13.68
CA SER A 240 10.50 22.43 12.76
C SER A 240 10.45 22.03 11.30
N ILE A 241 10.23 20.74 11.00
CA ILE A 241 10.18 20.19 9.63
C ILE A 241 8.80 20.24 8.99
N GLY A 242 7.81 20.80 9.69
CA GLY A 242 6.45 20.93 9.20
C GLY A 242 5.95 22.37 9.26
N ARG A 243 5.06 22.74 8.36
CA ARG A 243 4.27 23.98 8.41
C ARG A 243 2.79 23.69 8.29
N LYS A 244 1.97 24.47 9.01
CA LYS A 244 0.52 24.40 8.90
C LYS A 244 0.07 24.86 7.51
N SER A 245 -0.93 24.19 6.97
CA SER A 245 -1.64 24.52 5.73
C SER A 245 -3.15 24.43 5.96
N ALA A 246 -3.98 24.62 4.95
CA ALA A 246 -5.44 24.47 5.10
C ALA A 246 -5.89 23.01 5.35
N ILE A 247 -5.06 22.02 5.00
CA ILE A 247 -5.43 20.59 5.00
C ILE A 247 -4.70 19.76 6.06
N GLY A 248 -3.78 20.36 6.80
CA GLY A 248 -2.88 19.65 7.70
C GLY A 248 -1.50 20.30 7.79
N ILE A 249 -0.56 19.60 8.40
CA ILE A 249 0.85 20.00 8.45
C ILE A 249 1.56 19.34 7.26
N ILE A 250 2.19 20.14 6.42
CA ILE A 250 2.97 19.68 5.26
C ILE A 250 4.46 19.85 5.52
N PRO A 251 5.34 19.11 4.82
CA PRO A 251 6.78 19.32 4.92
C PRO A 251 7.17 20.77 4.60
N ASN A 252 8.13 21.30 5.37
CA ASN A 252 8.82 22.53 5.01
C ASN A 252 9.66 22.35 3.74
N GLU A 253 10.01 23.46 3.09
CA GLU A 253 11.02 23.39 2.02
C GLU A 253 12.32 22.80 2.59
N ASN A 254 12.97 21.93 1.83
CA ASN A 254 14.19 21.21 2.22
C ASN A 254 14.06 20.27 3.43
N SER A 255 12.84 20.00 3.92
CA SER A 255 12.64 19.06 5.03
C SER A 255 12.48 17.60 4.61
N LEU A 256 12.17 17.36 3.33
CA LEU A 256 12.29 16.06 2.68
C LEU A 256 13.70 15.93 2.10
N ASN A 257 14.33 14.77 2.32
CA ASN A 257 15.59 14.43 1.67
C ASN A 257 15.30 14.03 0.21
N LEU A 258 15.45 14.96 -0.74
CA LEU A 258 15.14 14.77 -2.16
C LEU A 258 16.38 14.40 -2.97
#